data_AF-A0A944NTM8-F1
#
_entry.id   AF-A0A944NTM8-F1
#
_cell.length_a   1.000
_cell.length_b   1.000
_cell.length_c   1.000
_cell.angle_alpha   90.00
_cell.angle_beta   90.00
_cell.angle_gamma   90.00
#
_symmetry.space_group_name_H-M   'P 1'
#
loop_
_entity.id
_entity.type
_entity.pdbx_description
1 polymer ?
#
loop_
_entity_poly.entity_id
_entity_poly.type
_entity_poly.pdbx_seq_one_letter_code
_entity_poly.pdbx_strand_id
1 'polypeptide(L)'
;MSEPIILEVFSDYVCPWCYLGDNRVKKLKQNYDVTVQLVHFPLHPETPAEGRTLLELFRCGPEEVAAKNTRMKGLMEAEGLPYSERSHTYNSRLAQEIGTWAETQEGGSAIHDKFYQAYFVDCRNVGDVEVIIDIVKSVGLDEDEARAVLSERRFKDAVDADWEKSHQYGVTGVPTFVCNGQGLVGAQPYEGLQQLMEAAGAGRQAD
;
A
#
# COMPACT_ATOMS: atom_id res chain seq x y z
N MET A 1 -4.43 31.49 2.77
CA MET A 1 -4.04 30.11 3.08
C MET A 1 -3.77 29.45 1.75
N SER A 2 -2.58 28.89 1.52
CA SER A 2 -2.29 28.12 0.30
C SER A 2 -3.23 26.92 0.24
N GLU A 3 -3.58 26.48 -0.97
CA GLU A 3 -4.32 25.21 -1.14
C GLU A 3 -3.50 24.05 -0.55
N PRO A 4 -4.17 23.06 0.06
CA PRO A 4 -3.48 21.90 0.62
C PRO A 4 -2.77 21.13 -0.49
N ILE A 5 -1.50 20.81 -0.29
CA ILE A 5 -0.74 19.98 -1.23
C ILE A 5 -1.21 18.53 -1.10
N ILE A 6 -1.67 17.95 -2.21
CA ILE A 6 -2.12 16.56 -2.28
C ILE A 6 -1.00 15.71 -2.90
N LEU A 7 -0.53 14.73 -2.14
CA LEU A 7 0.37 13.69 -2.60
C LEU A 7 -0.45 12.43 -2.91
N GLU A 8 -0.60 12.13 -4.18
CA GLU A 8 -1.19 10.87 -4.65
C GLU A 8 -0.14 9.76 -4.53
N VAL A 9 -0.50 8.65 -3.88
CA VAL A 9 0.39 7.52 -3.64
C VAL A 9 -0.23 6.28 -4.28
N PHE A 10 0.27 5.93 -5.46
CA PHE A 10 -0.10 4.71 -6.16
C PHE A 10 0.55 3.52 -5.44
N SER A 11 -0.26 2.58 -4.94
CA SER A 11 0.20 1.57 -4.00
C SER A 11 -0.59 0.26 -4.08
N ASP A 12 0.04 -0.84 -3.63
CA ASP A 12 -0.61 -2.13 -3.43
C ASP A 12 -0.09 -2.79 -2.15
N TYR A 13 -0.99 -3.40 -1.36
CA TYR A 13 -0.66 -4.06 -0.08
C TYR A 13 0.29 -5.24 -0.23
N VAL A 14 0.36 -5.83 -1.43
CA VAL A 14 1.23 -6.98 -1.71
C VAL A 14 2.62 -6.57 -2.21
N CYS A 15 2.87 -5.26 -2.37
CA CYS A 15 4.14 -4.70 -2.79
C CYS A 15 5.05 -4.35 -1.60
N PRO A 16 6.20 -5.04 -1.41
CA PRO A 16 7.08 -4.76 -0.28
C PRO A 16 7.70 -3.35 -0.36
N TRP A 17 7.87 -2.80 -1.57
CA TRP A 17 8.34 -1.42 -1.73
C TRP A 17 7.29 -0.40 -1.33
N CYS A 18 6.00 -0.71 -1.44
CA CYS A 18 4.92 0.18 -1.00
C CYS A 18 4.90 0.28 0.52
N TYR A 19 5.13 -0.82 1.23
CA TYR A 19 5.27 -0.81 2.69
C TYR A 19 6.45 0.05 3.15
N LEU A 20 7.61 -0.06 2.47
CA LEU A 20 8.75 0.83 2.73
C LEU A 20 8.43 2.30 2.42
N GLY A 21 7.75 2.54 1.30
CA GLY A 21 7.33 3.88 0.88
C GLY A 21 6.35 4.53 1.86
N ASP A 22 5.41 3.75 2.41
CA ASP A 22 4.44 4.19 3.41
C ASP A 22 5.12 4.69 4.69
N ASN A 23 6.13 3.97 5.19
CA ASN A 23 6.93 4.44 6.33
C ASN A 23 7.57 5.81 6.08
N ARG A 24 8.09 6.01 4.87
CA ARG A 24 8.69 7.29 4.46
C ARG A 24 7.65 8.39 4.28
N VAL A 25 6.45 8.07 3.79
CA VAL A 25 5.32 9.01 3.71
C VAL A 25 4.84 9.42 5.11
N LYS A 26 4.80 8.51 6.07
CA LYS A 26 4.49 8.85 7.47
C LYS A 26 5.48 9.84 8.04
N LYS A 27 6.79 9.62 7.80
CA LYS A 27 7.83 10.58 8.14
C LYS A 27 7.65 11.92 7.40
N LEU A 28 7.24 11.89 6.12
CA LEU A 28 6.98 13.09 5.33
C LEU A 28 5.88 13.96 5.95
N LYS A 29 4.76 13.34 6.38
CA LYS A 29 3.63 14.02 7.03
C LYS A 29 3.98 14.69 8.37
N GLN A 30 5.08 14.32 9.00
CA GLN A 30 5.59 14.97 10.21
C GLN A 30 6.40 16.24 9.90
N ASN A 31 6.85 16.41 8.65
CA ASN A 31 7.76 17.48 8.25
C ASN A 31 7.13 18.45 7.25
N TYR A 32 6.05 18.05 6.58
CA TYR A 32 5.36 18.82 5.55
C TYR A 32 3.86 18.83 5.79
N ASP A 33 3.21 19.95 5.49
CA ASP A 33 1.75 20.04 5.43
C ASP A 33 1.25 19.45 4.11
N VAL A 34 1.05 18.14 4.12
CA VAL A 34 0.65 17.35 2.95
C VAL A 34 -0.53 16.44 3.27
N THR A 35 -1.54 16.48 2.41
CA THR A 35 -2.62 15.51 2.41
C THR A 35 -2.23 14.35 1.51
N VAL A 36 -2.33 13.13 2.02
CA VAL A 36 -2.01 11.92 1.26
C VAL A 36 -3.31 11.32 0.74
N GLN A 37 -3.35 11.04 -0.56
CA GLN A 37 -4.41 10.30 -1.20
C GLN A 37 -3.84 8.96 -1.68
N LEU A 38 -4.34 7.85 -1.15
CA LEU A 38 -3.99 6.53 -1.64
C LEU A 38 -4.70 6.31 -2.99
N VAL A 39 -3.99 5.70 -3.94
CA VAL A 39 -4.56 5.25 -5.22
C VAL A 39 -4.20 3.78 -5.38
N HIS A 40 -5.19 2.90 -5.44
CA HIS A 40 -4.94 1.46 -5.52
C HIS A 40 -4.38 1.06 -6.89
N PHE A 41 -3.32 0.24 -6.87
CA PHE A 41 -2.68 -0.30 -8.07
C PHE A 41 -2.88 -1.82 -8.14
N PRO A 42 -3.19 -2.40 -9.32
CA PRO A 42 -3.27 -3.85 -9.49
C PRO A 42 -1.88 -4.45 -9.73
N LEU A 43 -1.09 -4.75 -8.70
CA LEU A 43 0.26 -5.30 -8.92
C LEU A 43 0.22 -6.72 -9.50
N HIS A 44 -0.61 -7.59 -8.93
CA HIS A 44 -0.79 -8.98 -9.36
C HIS A 44 -2.27 -9.39 -9.37
N PRO A 45 -3.13 -8.72 -10.16
CA PRO A 45 -4.58 -8.95 -10.16
C PRO A 45 -4.97 -10.35 -10.64
N GLU A 46 -4.07 -11.04 -11.34
CA GLU A 46 -4.23 -12.39 -11.85
C GLU A 46 -3.91 -13.49 -10.82
N THR A 47 -3.47 -13.12 -9.61
CA THR A 47 -3.19 -14.08 -8.54
C THR A 47 -4.50 -14.77 -8.12
N PRO A 48 -4.55 -16.11 -8.05
CA PRO A 48 -5.75 -16.83 -7.61
C PRO A 48 -5.98 -16.69 -6.10
N ALA A 49 -7.15 -17.10 -5.61
CA ALA A 49 -7.56 -16.90 -4.22
C ALA A 49 -6.66 -17.62 -3.21
N GLU A 50 -6.22 -18.83 -3.56
CA GLU A 50 -5.25 -19.63 -2.81
C GLU A 50 -3.82 -19.04 -2.81
N GLY A 51 -3.58 -18.00 -3.61
CA GLY A 51 -2.27 -17.39 -3.78
C GLY A 51 -1.39 -18.09 -4.81
N ARG A 52 -0.20 -17.54 -5.01
CA ARG A 52 0.84 -18.09 -5.89
C ARG A 52 2.17 -18.08 -5.16
N THR A 53 2.98 -19.12 -5.35
CA THR A 53 4.32 -19.12 -4.76
C THR A 53 5.20 -18.05 -5.39
N LEU A 54 6.18 -17.55 -4.65
CA LEU A 54 7.15 -16.59 -5.20
C LEU A 54 8.03 -17.18 -6.30
N LEU A 55 8.24 -18.50 -6.29
CA LEU A 55 8.99 -19.20 -7.34
C LEU A 55 8.23 -19.13 -8.66
N GLU A 56 6.92 -19.40 -8.64
CA GLU A 56 6.04 -19.30 -9.82
C GLU A 56 5.90 -17.85 -10.29
N LEU A 57 5.73 -16.92 -9.35
CA LEU A 57 5.58 -15.50 -9.65
C LEU A 57 6.81 -14.93 -10.37
N PHE A 58 8.00 -15.16 -9.80
CA PHE A 58 9.25 -14.64 -10.33
C PHE A 58 9.87 -15.53 -11.41
N ARG A 59 9.31 -16.72 -11.63
CA ARG A 59 9.82 -17.73 -12.57
C ARG A 59 11.29 -18.07 -12.29
N CYS A 60 11.62 -18.25 -11.02
CA CYS A 60 13.00 -18.51 -10.57
C CYS A 60 13.07 -19.61 -9.51
N GLY A 61 14.31 -19.98 -9.13
CA GLY A 61 14.58 -21.00 -8.13
C GLY A 61 14.51 -20.49 -6.68
N PRO A 62 14.49 -21.40 -5.69
CA PRO A 62 14.38 -21.06 -4.26
C PRO A 62 15.52 -20.17 -3.75
N GLU A 63 16.76 -20.37 -4.24
CA GLU A 63 17.91 -19.54 -3.86
C GLU A 63 17.73 -18.07 -4.26
N GLU A 64 17.16 -17.81 -5.44
CA GLU A 64 16.91 -16.45 -5.91
C GLU A 64 15.78 -15.79 -5.12
N VAL A 65 14.73 -16.54 -4.78
CA VAL A 65 13.67 -16.06 -3.87
C VAL A 65 14.24 -15.69 -2.50
N ALA A 66 15.08 -16.57 -1.92
CA ALA A 66 15.74 -16.32 -0.64
C ALA A 66 16.64 -15.07 -0.68
N ALA A 67 17.38 -14.86 -1.78
CA ALA A 67 18.18 -13.66 -1.98
C ALA A 67 17.31 -12.39 -2.06
N LYS A 68 16.17 -12.43 -2.76
CA LYS A 68 15.22 -11.31 -2.81
C LYS A 68 14.62 -11.01 -1.43
N ASN A 69 14.21 -12.04 -0.68
CA ASN A 69 13.71 -11.88 0.68
C ASN A 69 14.77 -11.28 1.62
N THR A 70 16.00 -11.80 1.58
CA THR A 70 17.13 -11.28 2.37
C THR A 70 17.39 -9.81 2.08
N ARG A 71 17.41 -9.43 0.79
CA ARG A 71 17.58 -8.03 0.38
C ARG A 71 16.47 -7.14 0.95
N MET A 72 15.21 -7.56 0.80
CA MET A 72 14.08 -6.77 1.32
C MET A 72 14.11 -6.66 2.84
N LYS A 73 14.42 -7.75 3.54
CA LYS A 73 14.54 -7.75 5.00
C LYS A 73 15.59 -6.75 5.49
N GLY A 74 16.78 -6.73 4.88
CA GLY A 74 17.83 -5.78 5.24
C GLY A 74 17.43 -4.30 5.02
N LEU A 75 16.65 -4.02 3.97
CA LEU A 75 16.11 -2.67 3.73
C LEU A 75 15.07 -2.26 4.76
N MET A 76 14.20 -3.19 5.17
CA MET A 76 13.18 -2.96 6.20
C MET A 76 13.83 -2.77 7.58
N GLU A 77 14.81 -3.60 7.94
CA GLU A 77 15.57 -3.48 9.19
C GLU A 77 16.30 -2.14 9.30
N ALA A 78 16.86 -1.63 8.20
CA ALA A 78 17.50 -0.32 8.16
C ALA A 78 16.53 0.85 8.47
N GLU A 79 15.22 0.64 8.30
CA GLU A 79 14.16 1.60 8.64
C GLU A 79 13.35 1.22 9.88
N GLY A 80 13.78 0.18 10.62
CA GLY A 80 13.08 -0.29 11.81
C GLY A 80 11.72 -0.94 11.51
N LEU A 81 11.49 -1.38 10.27
CA LEU A 81 10.26 -2.04 9.86
C LEU A 81 10.37 -3.56 10.05
N PRO A 82 9.39 -4.20 10.73
CA PRO A 82 9.35 -5.65 10.80
C PRO A 82 9.05 -6.24 9.41
N TYR A 83 9.75 -7.31 9.06
CA TYR A 83 9.56 -8.02 7.79
C TYR A 83 9.93 -9.49 7.96
N SER A 84 8.98 -10.37 7.63
CA SER A 84 9.11 -11.82 7.69
C SER A 84 9.50 -12.40 6.33
N GLU A 85 10.02 -13.62 6.36
CA GLU A 85 10.27 -14.37 5.14
C GLU A 85 8.96 -14.91 4.57
N ARG A 86 8.56 -14.39 3.42
CA ARG A 86 7.34 -14.80 2.73
C ARG A 86 7.64 -15.77 1.60
N SER A 87 6.72 -16.71 1.39
CA SER A 87 6.80 -17.73 0.33
C SER A 87 5.77 -17.53 -0.78
N HIS A 88 4.76 -16.70 -0.56
CA HIS A 88 3.63 -16.50 -1.46
C HIS A 88 3.38 -15.02 -1.77
N THR A 89 2.63 -14.80 -2.86
CA THR A 89 1.84 -13.60 -3.10
C THR A 89 0.37 -13.95 -3.11
N TYR A 90 -0.48 -12.99 -2.75
CA TYR A 90 -1.93 -13.16 -2.71
C TYR A 90 -2.64 -12.09 -3.54
N ASN A 91 -3.90 -12.31 -3.87
CA ASN A 91 -4.71 -11.29 -4.54
C ASN A 91 -5.12 -10.19 -3.54
N SER A 92 -4.80 -8.93 -3.84
CA SER A 92 -5.09 -7.80 -2.96
C SER A 92 -6.45 -7.14 -3.22
N ARG A 93 -7.22 -7.59 -4.21
CA ARG A 93 -8.44 -6.88 -4.65
C ARG A 93 -9.43 -6.60 -3.52
N LEU A 94 -9.74 -7.61 -2.71
CA LEU A 94 -10.68 -7.44 -1.60
C LEU A 94 -10.10 -6.57 -0.48
N ALA A 95 -8.80 -6.67 -0.22
CA ALA A 95 -8.10 -5.78 0.71
C ALA A 95 -8.13 -4.31 0.25
N GLN A 96 -8.01 -4.06 -1.07
CA GLN A 96 -8.14 -2.72 -1.63
C GLN A 96 -9.56 -2.18 -1.41
N GLU A 97 -10.60 -2.96 -1.75
CA GLU A 97 -11.99 -2.52 -1.59
C GLU A 97 -12.35 -2.19 -0.14
N ILE A 98 -11.99 -3.06 0.81
CA ILE A 98 -12.27 -2.82 2.22
C ILE A 98 -11.40 -1.70 2.80
N GLY A 99 -10.20 -1.49 2.25
CA GLY A 99 -9.36 -0.34 2.55
C GLY A 99 -10.04 0.97 2.15
N THR A 100 -10.57 1.05 0.93
CA THR A 100 -11.33 2.22 0.45
C THR A 100 -12.58 2.45 1.30
N TRP A 101 -13.30 1.39 1.69
CA TRP A 101 -14.41 1.52 2.63
C TRP A 101 -13.96 2.10 3.97
N ALA A 102 -12.88 1.58 4.55
CA ALA A 102 -12.38 2.02 5.84
C ALA A 102 -11.98 3.51 5.83
N GLU A 103 -11.47 4.05 4.72
CA GLU A 103 -11.20 5.49 4.59
C GLU A 103 -12.45 6.37 4.73
N THR A 104 -13.65 5.82 4.51
CA THR A 104 -14.92 6.52 4.74
C THR A 104 -15.38 6.51 6.21
N GLN A 105 -14.71 5.71 7.05
CA GLN A 105 -15.03 5.54 8.47
C GLN A 105 -14.11 6.41 9.33
N GLU A 106 -14.62 6.85 10.48
CA GLU A 106 -13.80 7.61 11.44
C GLU A 106 -12.62 6.74 11.94
N GLY A 107 -11.39 7.24 11.77
CA GLY A 107 -10.18 6.54 12.17
C GLY A 107 -9.79 5.33 11.31
N GLY A 108 -10.54 5.03 10.24
CA GLY A 108 -10.36 3.80 9.47
C GLY A 108 -9.05 3.72 8.67
N SER A 109 -8.32 4.84 8.49
CA SER A 109 -7.01 4.85 7.83
C SER A 109 -5.96 3.96 8.53
N ALA A 110 -6.16 3.60 9.81
CA ALA A 110 -5.29 2.67 10.51
C ALA A 110 -5.28 1.25 9.89
N ILE A 111 -6.26 0.91 9.05
CA ILE A 111 -6.37 -0.40 8.41
C ILE A 111 -5.19 -0.69 7.45
N HIS A 112 -4.64 0.33 6.79
CA HIS A 112 -3.57 0.16 5.81
C HIS A 112 -2.31 -0.42 6.47
N ASP A 113 -1.98 0.05 7.67
CA ASP A 113 -0.88 -0.45 8.49
C ASP A 113 -1.11 -1.91 8.88
N LYS A 114 -2.36 -2.26 9.20
CA LYS A 114 -2.73 -3.63 9.54
C LYS A 114 -2.69 -4.57 8.35
N PHE A 115 -2.99 -4.11 7.14
CA PHE A 115 -2.77 -4.89 5.93
C PHE A 115 -1.27 -5.17 5.69
N TYR A 116 -0.42 -4.16 5.81
CA TYR A 116 1.02 -4.37 5.68
C TYR A 116 1.57 -5.29 6.77
N GLN A 117 1.12 -5.13 8.02
CA GLN A 117 1.48 -6.04 9.11
C GLN A 117 1.05 -7.47 8.80
N ALA A 118 -0.23 -7.70 8.49
CA ALA A 118 -0.77 -9.02 8.23
C ALA A 118 -0.04 -9.72 7.07
N TYR A 119 0.30 -8.97 6.02
CA TYR A 119 0.93 -9.53 4.82
C TYR A 119 2.45 -9.73 4.97
N PHE A 120 3.17 -8.72 5.44
CA PHE A 120 4.65 -8.73 5.46
C PHE A 120 5.25 -9.22 6.77
N VAL A 121 4.50 -9.20 7.87
CA VAL A 121 4.98 -9.67 9.18
C VAL A 121 4.35 -11.00 9.53
N ASP A 122 3.02 -11.11 9.42
CA ASP A 122 2.30 -12.30 9.81
C ASP A 122 2.14 -13.32 8.67
N CYS A 123 2.58 -12.97 7.45
CA CYS A 123 2.52 -13.82 6.24
C CYS A 123 1.12 -14.36 5.92
N ARG A 124 0.05 -13.59 6.22
CA ARG A 124 -1.35 -13.98 6.03
C ARG A 124 -1.86 -13.64 4.62
N ASN A 125 -2.85 -14.42 4.17
CA ASN A 125 -3.55 -14.17 2.91
C ASN A 125 -4.53 -13.00 3.05
N VAL A 126 -4.13 -11.81 2.59
CA VAL A 126 -4.98 -10.61 2.63
C VAL A 126 -6.12 -10.61 1.60
N GLY A 127 -6.21 -11.64 0.74
CA GLY A 127 -7.38 -11.89 -0.11
C GLY A 127 -8.45 -12.76 0.56
N ASP A 128 -8.17 -13.34 1.73
CA ASP A 128 -9.11 -14.15 2.50
C ASP A 128 -10.04 -13.25 3.32
N VAL A 129 -11.35 -13.48 3.20
CA VAL A 129 -12.38 -12.68 3.88
C VAL A 129 -12.25 -12.73 5.40
N GLU A 130 -11.95 -13.89 5.99
CA GLU A 130 -11.82 -13.99 7.45
C GLU A 130 -10.57 -13.28 7.95
N VAL A 131 -9.48 -13.31 7.18
CA VAL A 131 -8.28 -12.51 7.48
C VAL A 131 -8.59 -11.01 7.41
N ILE A 132 -9.37 -10.57 6.42
CA ILE A 132 -9.79 -9.18 6.29
C ILE A 132 -10.66 -8.76 7.48
N ILE A 133 -11.63 -9.58 7.89
CA ILE A 133 -12.51 -9.25 9.03
C ILE A 133 -11.72 -9.18 10.34
N ASP A 134 -10.74 -10.07 10.55
CA ASP A 134 -9.83 -9.97 11.71
C ASP A 134 -9.07 -8.62 11.72
N ILE A 135 -8.62 -8.15 10.55
CA ILE A 135 -7.94 -6.86 10.41
C ILE A 135 -8.89 -5.70 10.72
N VAL A 136 -10.11 -5.71 10.15
CA VAL A 136 -11.17 -4.72 10.41
C VAL A 136 -11.47 -4.61 11.90
N LYS A 137 -11.67 -5.76 12.56
CA LYS A 137 -11.89 -5.83 14.01
C LYS A 137 -10.73 -5.23 14.81
N SER A 138 -9.49 -5.50 14.39
CA SER A 138 -8.29 -5.03 15.09
C SER A 138 -8.13 -3.51 15.09
N VAL A 139 -8.79 -2.80 14.17
CA VAL A 139 -8.83 -1.34 14.11
C VAL A 139 -10.14 -0.76 14.64
N GLY A 140 -11.02 -1.59 15.20
CA GLY A 140 -12.26 -1.16 15.85
C GLY A 140 -13.40 -0.82 14.88
N LEU A 141 -13.31 -1.24 13.62
CA LEU A 141 -14.38 -1.05 12.63
C LEU A 141 -15.42 -2.18 12.72
N ASP A 142 -16.62 -1.92 12.20
CA ASP A 142 -17.77 -2.84 12.27
C ASP A 142 -17.58 -4.07 11.38
N GLU A 143 -17.59 -5.26 12.00
CA GLU A 143 -17.36 -6.55 11.33
C GLU A 143 -18.53 -6.94 10.41
N ASP A 144 -19.77 -6.68 10.82
CA ASP A 144 -20.97 -7.07 10.07
C ASP A 144 -21.13 -6.22 8.82
N GLU A 145 -20.90 -4.91 8.94
CA GLU A 145 -20.87 -3.98 7.80
C GLU A 145 -19.70 -4.31 6.86
N ALA A 146 -18.52 -4.62 7.37
CA ALA A 146 -17.39 -5.05 6.52
C ALA A 146 -17.71 -6.32 5.71
N ARG A 147 -18.39 -7.30 6.32
CA ARG A 147 -18.87 -8.50 5.61
C ARG A 147 -19.89 -8.16 4.52
N ALA A 148 -20.81 -7.25 4.81
CA ALA A 148 -21.78 -6.78 3.82
C ALA A 148 -21.08 -6.06 2.65
N VAL A 149 -20.14 -5.16 2.95
CA VAL A 149 -19.31 -4.44 1.95
C VAL A 149 -18.56 -5.40 1.03
N LEU A 150 -17.91 -6.43 1.60
CA LEU A 150 -17.15 -7.42 0.85
C LEU A 150 -18.04 -8.33 0.00
N SER A 151 -19.15 -8.80 0.55
CA SER A 151 -20.08 -9.70 -0.16
C SER A 151 -20.83 -9.01 -1.30
N GLU A 152 -21.26 -7.76 -1.08
CA GLU A 152 -21.93 -6.94 -2.09
C GLU A 152 -20.94 -6.19 -3.00
N ARG A 153 -19.63 -6.23 -2.68
CA ARG A 153 -18.56 -5.58 -3.44
C ARG A 153 -18.80 -4.08 -3.62
N ARG A 154 -19.27 -3.41 -2.56
CA ARG A 154 -19.76 -2.00 -2.61
C ARG A 154 -18.70 -1.00 -3.10
N PHE A 155 -17.42 -1.29 -2.90
CA PHE A 155 -16.30 -0.41 -3.28
C PHE A 155 -15.56 -0.88 -4.54
N LYS A 156 -16.11 -1.88 -5.25
CA LYS A 156 -15.54 -2.41 -6.49
C LYS A 156 -15.26 -1.31 -7.52
N ASP A 157 -16.24 -0.45 -7.77
CA ASP A 157 -16.15 0.58 -8.81
C ASP A 157 -15.14 1.68 -8.44
N ALA A 158 -14.97 1.98 -7.15
CA ALA A 158 -13.95 2.92 -6.68
C ALA A 158 -12.53 2.37 -6.93
N VAL A 159 -12.30 1.09 -6.62
CA VAL A 159 -11.02 0.44 -6.89
C VAL A 159 -10.76 0.29 -8.39
N ASP A 160 -11.81 0.02 -9.20
CA ASP A 160 -11.66 -0.01 -10.67
C ASP A 160 -11.27 1.37 -11.22
N ALA A 161 -11.82 2.45 -10.67
CA ALA A 161 -11.45 3.81 -11.05
C ALA A 161 -9.99 4.13 -10.70
N ASP A 162 -9.49 3.67 -9.55
CA ASP A 162 -8.08 3.80 -9.16
C ASP A 162 -7.13 3.00 -10.09
N TRP A 163 -7.53 1.78 -10.46
CA TRP A 163 -6.77 0.96 -11.41
C TRP A 163 -6.69 1.62 -12.78
N GLU A 164 -7.83 2.12 -13.29
CA GLU A 164 -7.89 2.86 -14.55
C GLU A 164 -7.06 4.15 -14.50
N LYS A 165 -7.16 4.89 -13.40
CA LYS A 165 -6.34 6.09 -13.17
C LYS A 165 -4.85 5.75 -13.21
N SER A 166 -4.42 4.66 -12.59
CA SER A 166 -3.04 4.18 -12.64
C SER A 166 -2.56 3.98 -14.08
N HIS A 167 -3.39 3.40 -14.93
CA HIS A 167 -3.10 3.21 -16.34
C HIS A 167 -3.04 4.54 -17.11
N GLN A 168 -3.98 5.45 -16.88
CA GLN A 168 -4.02 6.77 -17.52
C GLN A 168 -2.81 7.64 -17.18
N TYR A 169 -2.33 7.53 -15.94
CA TYR A 169 -1.10 8.21 -15.49
C TYR A 169 0.18 7.52 -15.98
N GLY A 170 0.07 6.38 -16.67
CA GLY A 170 1.24 5.62 -17.15
C GLY A 170 2.03 4.96 -16.02
N VAL A 171 1.42 4.71 -14.86
CA VAL A 171 2.07 4.04 -13.73
C VAL A 171 2.28 2.57 -14.09
N THR A 172 3.54 2.15 -14.18
CA THR A 172 3.91 0.74 -14.49
C THR A 172 4.52 0.02 -13.29
N GLY A 173 4.63 0.68 -12.14
CA GLY A 173 5.21 0.12 -10.93
C GLY A 173 4.89 0.96 -9.70
N VAL A 174 4.88 0.32 -8.54
CA VAL A 174 4.52 0.95 -7.26
C VAL A 174 5.58 0.70 -6.17
N PRO A 175 5.77 1.65 -5.23
CA PRO A 175 5.00 2.87 -5.07
C PRO A 175 5.36 3.91 -6.15
N THR A 176 4.37 4.68 -6.60
CA THR A 176 4.61 5.88 -7.41
C THR A 176 3.93 7.05 -6.72
N PHE A 177 4.64 8.15 -6.59
CA PHE A 177 4.20 9.35 -5.90
C PHE A 177 3.95 10.45 -6.93
N VAL A 178 2.78 11.07 -6.91
CA VAL A 178 2.43 12.16 -7.83
C VAL A 178 1.93 13.36 -7.04
N CYS A 179 2.47 14.54 -7.37
CA CYS A 179 2.09 15.79 -6.73
C CYS A 179 2.27 16.94 -7.72
N ASN A 180 1.24 17.77 -7.92
CA ASN A 180 1.27 18.94 -8.82
C ASN A 180 1.87 18.65 -10.22
N GLY A 181 1.54 17.49 -10.81
CA GLY A 181 2.02 17.08 -12.13
C GLY A 181 3.46 16.56 -12.17
N GLN A 182 4.14 16.47 -11.02
CA GLN A 182 5.45 15.85 -10.88
C GLN A 182 5.32 14.43 -10.33
N GLY A 183 6.19 13.52 -10.79
CA GLY A 183 6.16 12.11 -10.40
C GLY A 183 7.49 11.61 -9.86
N LEU A 184 7.44 10.72 -8.87
CA LEU A 184 8.59 9.98 -8.33
C LEU A 184 8.25 8.50 -8.31
N VAL A 185 9.04 7.68 -9.02
CA VAL A 185 8.78 6.24 -9.17
C VAL A 185 9.68 5.43 -8.25
N GLY A 186 9.07 4.48 -7.54
CA GLY A 186 9.70 3.55 -6.61
C GLY A 186 9.92 4.14 -5.22
N ALA A 187 10.24 3.27 -4.27
CA ALA A 187 10.64 3.67 -2.92
C ALA A 187 12.07 4.26 -2.94
N GLN A 188 12.22 5.45 -3.50
CA GLN A 188 13.45 6.25 -3.49
C GLN A 188 13.79 6.71 -2.06
N PRO A 189 15.07 6.96 -1.75
CA PRO A 189 15.48 7.53 -0.46
C PRO A 189 14.60 8.72 -0.04
N TYR A 190 14.45 8.94 1.26
CA TYR A 190 13.52 9.94 1.82
C TYR A 190 13.73 11.33 1.22
N GLU A 191 14.98 11.69 0.89
CA GLU A 191 15.37 12.94 0.26
C GLU A 191 14.66 13.17 -1.08
N GLY A 192 14.36 12.11 -1.83
CA GLY A 192 13.60 12.20 -3.08
C GLY A 192 12.15 12.64 -2.86
N LEU A 193 11.50 12.17 -1.79
CA LEU A 193 10.16 12.63 -1.41
C LEU A 193 10.19 14.09 -0.93
N GLN A 194 11.25 14.49 -0.20
CA GLN A 194 11.42 15.88 0.20
C GLN A 194 11.58 16.80 -1.01
N GLN A 195 12.41 16.43 -1.98
CA GLN A 195 12.58 17.18 -3.23
C GLN A 195 11.28 17.30 -4.01
N LEU A 196 10.48 16.23 -4.07
CA LEU A 196 9.16 16.26 -4.70
C LEU A 196 8.24 17.27 -3.99
N MET A 197 8.20 17.27 -2.66
CA MET A 197 7.38 18.20 -1.88
C MET A 197 7.83 19.66 -2.02
N GLU A 198 9.14 19.91 -2.00
CA GLU A 198 9.72 21.23 -2.20
C GLU A 198 9.42 21.77 -3.60
N ALA A 199 9.56 20.94 -4.63
CA ALA A 199 9.26 21.31 -6.01
C ALA A 199 7.76 21.56 -6.24
N ALA A 200 6.88 20.86 -5.51
CA ALA A 200 5.45 21.08 -5.49
C ALA A 200 5.01 22.30 -4.66
N GLY A 201 5.92 22.94 -3.92
CA GLY A 201 5.65 24.11 -3.09
C GLY A 201 5.02 23.80 -1.72
N ALA A 202 5.20 22.58 -1.19
CA ALA A 202 4.67 22.20 0.11
C ALA A 202 5.33 22.98 1.25
N GLY A 203 4.50 23.51 2.16
CA GLY A 203 4.97 24.14 3.39
C GLY A 203 5.62 23.12 4.32
N ARG A 204 6.80 23.44 4.85
CA ARG A 204 7.38 22.67 5.96
C ARG A 204 6.59 22.97 7.23
N GLN A 205 6.35 21.94 8.04
CA GLN A 205 5.86 22.13 9.40
C GLN A 205 6.98 22.81 10.20
N ALA A 206 6.65 23.91 10.89
CA ALA A 206 7.57 24.55 11.82
C ALA A 206 7.57 23.74 13.13
N ASP A 207 8.75 23.59 13.74
CA ASP A 207 8.94 22.97 15.05
C ASP A 207 8.11 23.66 16.16
#